data_AF-A0A455T5M8-F1
#
_entry.id   AF-A0A455T5M8-F1
#
_cell.length_a   1.000
_cell.length_b   1.000
_cell.length_c   1.000
_cell.angle_alpha   90.00
_cell.angle_beta   90.00
_cell.angle_gamma   90.00
#
_symmetry.space_group_name_H-M   'P 1'
#
loop_
_entity.id
_entity.type
_entity.pdbx_description
1 polymer ?
#
loop_
_entity_poly.entity_id
_entity_poly.type
_entity_poly.pdbx_seq_one_letter_code
_entity_poly.pdbx_strand_id
1 'polypeptide(L)'
;MRQLTLSILPGQYAVCRLDPNGPIPHWALIGEDFISLTRTPYELSVVCCEENVPLEGYVAERGWKCLRVDGPFDFSVAGVHASLALPLAEANISVLAIATYETDHILVKVEDLEHAREVLEKAGHRFRT
;
A
#
# COMPACT_ATOMS: atom_id res chain seq x y z
N MET A 1 20.22 -9.23 -4.48
CA MET A 1 18.91 -8.70 -4.02
C MET A 1 18.03 -9.89 -3.65
N ARG A 2 17.15 -9.75 -2.65
CA ARG A 2 16.27 -10.85 -2.23
C ARG A 2 15.12 -10.99 -3.23
N GLN A 3 14.89 -12.21 -3.70
CA GLN A 3 13.70 -12.51 -4.49
C GLN A 3 12.48 -12.61 -3.57
N LEU A 4 11.44 -11.86 -3.92
CA LEU A 4 10.16 -11.83 -3.19
C LEU A 4 9.06 -12.33 -4.12
N THR A 5 8.02 -12.93 -3.54
CA THR A 5 6.78 -13.22 -4.24
C THR A 5 5.75 -12.18 -3.78
N LEU A 6 5.03 -11.59 -4.73
CA LEU A 6 4.07 -10.51 -4.51
C LEU A 6 2.67 -10.97 -4.95
N SER A 7 1.66 -10.57 -4.19
CA SER A 7 0.25 -10.73 -4.56
C SER A 7 -0.38 -9.36 -4.75
N ILE A 8 -1.09 -9.15 -5.86
CA ILE A 8 -1.87 -7.93 -6.07
C ILE A 8 -3.21 -8.12 -5.37
N LEU A 9 -3.56 -7.22 -4.45
CA LEU A 9 -4.86 -7.27 -3.80
C LEU A 9 -5.96 -6.81 -4.78
N PRO A 10 -7.18 -7.41 -4.69
CA PRO A 10 -8.23 -7.15 -5.67
C PRO A 10 -8.78 -5.72 -5.59
N GLY A 11 -8.82 -5.12 -4.39
CA GLY A 11 -9.34 -3.79 -4.16
C GLY A 11 -8.58 -2.66 -4.86
N GLN A 12 -9.24 -1.51 -4.97
CA GLN A 12 -8.59 -0.21 -5.21
C GLN A 12 -8.74 0.62 -3.95
N TYR A 13 -7.69 1.36 -3.61
CA TYR A 13 -7.59 2.02 -2.32
C TYR A 13 -7.43 3.53 -2.47
N ALA A 14 -7.84 4.24 -1.43
CA ALA A 14 -7.60 5.65 -1.27
C ALA A 14 -6.78 5.91 0.00
N VAL A 15 -5.94 6.94 -0.05
CA VAL A 15 -5.20 7.47 1.10
C VAL A 15 -5.87 8.77 1.52
N CYS A 16 -6.51 8.76 2.70
CA CYS A 16 -7.27 9.89 3.20
C CYS A 16 -6.55 10.56 4.37
N ARG A 17 -6.64 11.89 4.42
CA ARG A 17 -6.17 12.70 5.55
C ARG A 17 -7.34 13.21 6.36
N LEU A 18 -7.36 12.85 7.64
CA LEU A 18 -8.40 13.24 8.60
C LEU A 18 -7.80 14.00 9.79
N ASP A 19 -8.67 14.59 10.59
CA ASP A 19 -8.29 15.29 11.82
C ASP A 19 -7.57 14.35 12.81
N PRO A 20 -6.42 14.77 13.39
CA PRO A 20 -5.63 13.94 14.32
C PRO A 20 -6.34 13.57 15.62
N ASN A 21 -7.40 14.27 16.00
CA ASN A 21 -8.22 14.00 17.19
C ASN A 21 -9.64 13.56 16.83
N GLY A 22 -9.98 13.55 15.54
CA GLY A 22 -11.27 13.11 15.03
C GLY A 22 -11.50 11.61 15.21
N PRO A 23 -12.78 11.19 15.27
CA PRO A 23 -13.13 9.77 15.30
C PRO A 23 -12.70 9.08 13.99
N ILE A 24 -12.50 7.77 14.06
CA ILE A 24 -12.37 6.95 12.85
C ILE A 24 -13.77 6.85 12.23
N PRO A 25 -13.99 7.31 10.99
CA PRO A 25 -15.31 7.25 10.39
C PRO A 25 -15.67 5.81 10.02
N HIS A 26 -16.96 5.47 10.14
CA HIS A 26 -17.44 4.12 9.90
C HIS A 26 -17.10 3.62 8.49
N TRP A 27 -17.13 4.49 7.48
CA TRP A 27 -16.81 4.12 6.10
C TRP A 27 -15.38 3.60 5.92
N ALA A 28 -14.44 4.04 6.75
CA ALA A 28 -13.04 3.58 6.69
C ALA A 28 -12.88 2.11 7.12
N LEU A 29 -13.89 1.55 7.79
CA LEU A 29 -13.89 0.22 8.38
C LEU A 29 -14.82 -0.76 7.63
N ILE A 30 -15.43 -0.35 6.52
CA ILE A 30 -16.32 -1.21 5.73
C ILE A 30 -15.48 -2.18 4.90
N GLY A 31 -15.77 -3.47 5.01
CA GLY A 31 -15.14 -4.53 4.22
C GLY A 31 -14.09 -5.33 5.01
N GLU A 32 -13.58 -6.39 4.38
CA GLU A 32 -12.59 -7.32 4.95
C GLU A 32 -11.23 -7.24 4.24
N ASP A 33 -11.05 -6.23 3.38
CA ASP A 33 -9.83 -6.02 2.60
C ASP A 33 -8.78 -5.19 3.40
N PHE A 34 -7.69 -4.80 2.76
CA PHE A 34 -6.60 -4.03 3.35
C PHE A 34 -7.06 -2.66 3.87
N ILE A 35 -6.91 -2.47 5.19
CA ILE A 35 -7.17 -1.21 5.89
C ILE A 35 -5.93 -0.87 6.73
N SER A 36 -5.46 0.37 6.63
CA SER A 36 -4.39 0.89 7.49
C SER A 36 -4.81 2.22 8.11
N LEU A 37 -4.62 2.35 9.42
CA LEU A 37 -4.95 3.54 10.20
C LEU A 37 -3.70 3.98 10.94
N THR A 38 -3.16 5.13 10.58
CA THR A 38 -1.99 5.70 11.24
C THR A 38 -2.35 7.06 11.81
N ARG A 39 -2.35 7.16 13.15
CA ARG A 39 -2.56 8.44 13.83
C ARG A 39 -1.23 9.03 14.25
N THR A 40 -1.02 10.27 13.88
CA THR A 40 0.09 11.11 14.33
C THR A 40 -0.49 12.33 15.05
N PRO A 41 0.35 13.17 15.68
CA PRO A 41 -0.12 14.46 16.21
C PRO A 41 -0.70 15.41 15.15
N TYR A 42 -0.46 15.15 13.86
CA TYR A 42 -0.80 16.06 12.75
C TYR A 42 -1.98 15.58 11.91
N GLU A 43 -2.25 14.27 11.89
CA GLU A 43 -3.34 13.69 11.13
C GLU A 43 -3.74 12.28 11.60
N LEU A 44 -4.92 11.86 11.19
CA LEU A 44 -5.25 10.45 11.01
C LEU A 44 -5.17 10.12 9.52
N SER A 45 -4.14 9.37 9.12
CA SER A 45 -3.99 8.82 7.77
C SER A 45 -4.74 7.49 7.68
N VAL A 46 -5.62 7.37 6.69
CA VAL A 46 -6.45 6.19 6.46
C VAL A 46 -6.20 5.65 5.07
N VAL A 47 -5.83 4.38 4.97
CA VAL A 47 -5.88 3.62 3.72
C VAL A 47 -7.04 2.65 3.81
N CYS A 48 -7.98 2.71 2.87
CA CYS A 48 -9.13 1.80 2.79
C CYS A 48 -9.62 1.70 1.33
N CYS A 49 -10.60 0.83 1.06
CA CYS A 49 -11.24 0.75 -0.25
C CYS A 49 -11.76 2.13 -0.68
N GLU A 50 -11.41 2.55 -1.89
CA GLU A 50 -11.72 3.90 -2.34
C GLU A 50 -13.23 4.12 -2.50
N GLU A 51 -13.98 3.09 -2.89
CA GLU A 51 -15.45 3.16 -3.06
C GLU A 51 -16.19 3.52 -1.77
N ASN A 52 -15.59 3.24 -0.60
CA ASN A 52 -16.17 3.59 0.68
C ASN A 52 -16.01 5.08 1.02
N VAL A 53 -15.04 5.76 0.42
CA VAL A 53 -14.71 7.14 0.76
C VAL A 53 -15.76 8.07 0.13
N PRO A 54 -16.45 8.92 0.90
CA PRO A 54 -17.41 9.89 0.35
C PRO A 54 -16.79 10.78 -0.74
N LEU A 55 -17.60 11.16 -1.73
CA LEU A 55 -17.14 12.00 -2.85
C LEU A 55 -16.76 13.42 -2.41
N GLU A 56 -17.33 13.91 -1.31
CA GLU A 56 -17.12 15.25 -0.78
C GLU A 56 -16.86 15.23 0.73
N GLY A 57 -16.23 16.28 1.24
CA GLY A 57 -16.00 16.49 2.68
C GLY A 57 -14.72 15.85 3.24
N TYR A 58 -13.94 15.14 2.42
CA TYR A 58 -12.69 14.50 2.84
C TYR A 58 -11.57 14.75 1.82
N VAL A 59 -10.34 14.90 2.32
CA VAL A 59 -9.13 14.92 1.49
C VAL A 59 -8.72 13.46 1.26
N ALA A 60 -8.78 13.02 0.00
CA ALA A 60 -8.49 11.64 -0.36
C ALA A 60 -7.77 11.55 -1.71
N GLU A 61 -6.65 10.83 -1.72
CA GLU A 61 -5.92 10.48 -2.93
C GLU A 61 -6.30 9.05 -3.35
N ARG A 62 -6.96 8.93 -4.51
CA ARG A 62 -7.58 7.68 -4.99
C ARG A 62 -6.70 6.96 -6.01
N GLY A 63 -7.14 5.79 -6.46
CA GLY A 63 -6.51 5.03 -7.53
C GLY A 63 -5.21 4.36 -7.10
N TRP A 64 -5.19 3.75 -5.91
CA TRP A 64 -4.05 2.95 -5.46
C TRP A 64 -4.30 1.45 -5.58
N LYS A 65 -3.26 0.71 -5.92
CA LYS A 65 -3.22 -0.75 -5.91
C LYS A 65 -2.21 -1.24 -4.89
N CYS A 66 -2.62 -2.20 -4.07
CA CYS A 66 -1.78 -2.75 -3.01
C CYS A 66 -1.10 -4.04 -3.47
N LEU A 67 0.23 -4.06 -3.37
CA LEU A 67 1.06 -5.24 -3.56
C LEU A 67 1.46 -5.77 -2.17
N ARG A 68 0.95 -6.94 -1.81
CA ARG A 68 1.32 -7.64 -0.58
C ARG A 68 2.54 -8.51 -0.83
N VAL A 69 3.51 -8.49 0.07
CA VAL A 69 4.62 -9.45 0.04
C VAL A 69 4.16 -10.78 0.63
N ASP A 70 4.38 -11.88 -0.09
CA ASP A 70 4.00 -13.21 0.36
C ASP A 70 5.04 -13.80 1.32
N GLY A 71 4.53 -14.34 2.44
CA GLY A 71 5.29 -15.08 3.44
C GLY A 71 5.36 -14.33 4.76
N PRO A 72 5.50 -15.03 5.90
CA PRO A 72 5.88 -14.37 7.12
C PRO A 72 7.37 -13.99 7.04
N PHE A 73 7.65 -12.72 7.30
CA PHE A 73 9.02 -12.27 7.54
C PHE A 73 9.21 -12.13 9.04
N ASP A 74 10.31 -12.69 9.55
CA ASP A 74 10.78 -12.31 10.88
C ASP A 74 11.16 -10.81 10.85
N PHE A 75 10.82 -10.06 11.90
CA PHE A 75 11.20 -8.66 12.07
C PHE A 75 12.73 -8.43 12.02
N SER A 76 13.53 -9.48 12.16
CA SER A 76 14.99 -9.44 11.94
C SER A 76 15.40 -9.23 10.47
N VAL A 77 14.47 -9.35 9.52
CA VAL A 77 14.76 -9.23 8.09
C VAL A 77 14.84 -7.76 7.67
N ALA A 78 16.06 -7.27 7.48
CA ALA A 78 16.31 -5.98 6.85
C ALA A 78 16.16 -6.05 5.32
N GLY A 79 15.75 -4.94 4.71
CA GLY A 79 15.89 -4.70 3.27
C GLY A 79 14.71 -5.12 2.39
N VAL A 80 13.59 -5.59 2.95
CA VAL A 80 12.37 -5.90 2.16
C VAL A 80 11.88 -4.67 1.41
N HIS A 81 11.56 -3.59 2.13
CA HIS A 81 11.15 -2.31 1.52
C HIS A 81 12.20 -1.76 0.55
N ALA A 82 13.49 -1.85 0.87
CA ALA A 82 14.54 -1.37 -0.03
C ALA A 82 14.57 -2.15 -1.35
N SER A 83 14.38 -3.47 -1.31
CA SER A 83 14.35 -4.30 -2.51
C SER A 83 13.20 -3.98 -3.45
N LEU A 84 12.08 -3.46 -2.92
CA LEU A 84 10.92 -3.03 -3.70
C LEU A 84 11.00 -1.56 -4.13
N ALA A 85 11.30 -0.67 -3.19
CA ALA A 85 11.22 0.77 -3.39
C ALA A 85 12.35 1.32 -4.27
N LEU A 86 13.57 0.76 -4.20
CA LEU A 86 14.68 1.22 -5.04
C LEU A 86 14.41 1.07 -6.54
N PRO A 87 14.08 -0.13 -7.08
CA PRO A 87 13.83 -0.27 -8.51
C PRO A 87 12.61 0.54 -8.96
N LEU A 88 11.57 0.67 -8.13
CA LEU A 88 10.40 1.50 -8.43
C LEU A 88 10.77 2.99 -8.50
N ALA A 89 11.58 3.49 -7.55
CA ALA A 89 12.06 4.86 -7.56
C ALA A 89 12.97 5.15 -8.78
N GLU A 90 13.84 4.21 -9.18
CA GLU A 90 14.66 4.32 -10.40
C GLU A 90 13.80 4.43 -11.67
N ALA A 91 12.59 3.86 -11.64
CA ALA A 91 11.58 3.95 -12.71
C ALA A 91 10.63 5.17 -12.56
N ASN A 92 10.86 6.06 -11.59
CA ASN A 92 9.99 7.19 -11.24
C ASN A 92 8.55 6.79 -10.82
N ILE A 93 8.37 5.62 -10.23
CA ILE A 93 7.08 5.17 -9.69
C ILE A 93 7.00 5.56 -8.21
N SER A 94 5.98 6.33 -7.86
CA SER A 94 5.70 6.70 -6.47
C SER A 94 5.15 5.51 -5.69
N VAL A 95 5.55 5.38 -4.43
CA VAL A 95 5.17 4.26 -3.58
C VAL A 95 4.74 4.71 -2.18
N LEU A 96 3.76 4.01 -1.62
CA LEU A 96 3.44 4.07 -0.19
C LEU A 96 3.74 2.70 0.45
N ALA A 97 4.76 2.64 1.30
CA ALA A 97 5.17 1.40 1.96
C ALA A 97 4.55 1.29 3.36
N ILE A 98 3.92 0.15 3.66
CA ILE A 98 3.23 -0.13 4.94
C ILE A 98 3.64 -1.53 5.42
N ALA A 99 4.40 -1.56 6.51
CA ALA A 99 4.69 -2.79 7.22
C ALA A 99 3.56 -3.14 8.20
N THR A 100 3.27 -4.42 8.35
CA THR A 100 2.38 -4.95 9.39
C THR A 100 3.11 -5.99 10.23
N TYR A 101 2.40 -6.64 11.14
CA TYR A 101 3.01 -7.72 11.93
C TYR A 101 3.38 -8.95 11.08
N GLU A 102 2.56 -9.28 10.09
CA GLU A 102 2.75 -10.50 9.30
C GLU A 102 3.68 -10.27 8.12
N THR A 103 3.52 -9.14 7.44
CA THR A 103 4.20 -8.86 6.17
C THR A 103 4.18 -7.37 5.81
N ASP A 104 4.91 -7.05 4.76
CA ASP A 104 5.01 -5.73 4.15
C ASP A 104 4.05 -5.58 2.97
N HIS A 105 3.63 -4.35 2.75
CA HIS A 105 2.78 -3.93 1.64
C HIS A 105 3.40 -2.71 0.96
N ILE A 106 3.29 -2.64 -0.35
CA ILE A 106 3.63 -1.43 -1.11
C ILE A 106 2.46 -1.09 -2.01
N LEU A 107 2.00 0.16 -1.92
CA LEU A 107 0.95 0.67 -2.79
C LEU A 107 1.60 1.48 -3.91
N VAL A 108 1.10 1.28 -5.12
CA VAL A 108 1.42 2.04 -6.33
C VAL A 108 0.14 2.61 -6.91
N LYS A 109 0.26 3.62 -7.77
CA LYS A 109 -0.87 4.12 -8.53
C LYS A 109 -1.38 3.07 -9.51
N VAL A 110 -2.69 3.06 -9.75
CA VAL A 110 -3.34 2.12 -10.69
C VAL A 110 -2.76 2.28 -12.08
N GLU A 111 -2.52 3.51 -12.52
CA GLU A 111 -1.89 3.82 -13.81
C GLU A 111 -0.46 3.29 -13.94
N ASP A 112 0.24 3.10 -12.81
CA ASP A 112 1.62 2.60 -12.78
C ASP A 112 1.70 1.09 -12.55
N LEU A 113 0.59 0.39 -12.31
CA LEU A 113 0.60 -1.00 -11.84
C LEU A 113 1.36 -1.95 -12.76
N GLU A 114 1.07 -1.91 -14.06
CA GLU A 114 1.73 -2.78 -15.04
C GLU A 114 3.23 -2.44 -15.17
N HIS A 115 3.57 -1.16 -15.14
CA HIS A 115 4.98 -0.74 -15.18
C HIS A 115 5.72 -1.17 -13.91
N ALA A 116 5.11 -1.02 -12.74
CA ALA A 116 5.63 -1.47 -11.47
C ALA A 116 5.86 -2.99 -11.47
N ARG A 117 4.92 -3.76 -12.02
CA ARG A 117 5.07 -5.20 -12.18
C ARG A 117 6.29 -5.55 -13.03
N GLU A 118 6.44 -4.96 -14.21
CA GLU A 118 7.59 -5.22 -15.09
C GLU A 118 8.91 -4.86 -14.42
N VAL A 119 8.98 -3.72 -13.73
CA VAL A 119 10.17 -3.25 -13.02
C VAL A 119 10.56 -4.22 -11.91
N LEU A 120 9.59 -4.68 -11.11
CA LEU A 120 9.82 -5.60 -10.02
C LEU A 120 10.18 -7.01 -10.52
N GLU A 121 9.58 -7.48 -11.61
CA GLU A 121 9.97 -8.75 -12.26
C GLU A 121 11.40 -8.67 -12.81
N LYS A 122 11.80 -7.56 -13.43
CA LYS A 122 13.20 -7.31 -13.88
C LYS A 122 14.18 -7.25 -12.71
N ALA A 123 13.76 -6.74 -11.55
CA ALA A 123 14.55 -6.76 -10.32
C ALA A 123 14.64 -8.16 -9.67
N GLY A 124 13.95 -9.15 -10.24
CA GLY A 124 14.00 -10.56 -9.82
C GLY A 124 12.88 -10.98 -8.89
N HIS A 125 11.87 -10.14 -8.62
CA HIS A 125 10.67 -10.53 -7.89
C HIS A 125 9.72 -11.34 -8.76
N ARG A 126 8.73 -11.99 -8.15
CA ARG A 126 7.70 -12.77 -8.85
C ARG A 126 6.32 -12.31 -8.41
N PHE A 127 5.34 -12.41 -9.28
CA PHE A 127 3.93 -12.23 -8.94
C PHE A 127 3.22 -13.58 -8.86
N ARG A 128 2.41 -13.76 -7.83
CA ARG A 128 1.50 -14.92 -7.74
C ARG A 128 0.37 -14.72 -8.74
N THR A 129 0.18 -15.72 -9.60
CA THR A 129 -0.95 -15.84 -10.54
C THR A 129 -2.21 -16.30 -9.83
#